data_AF-A0A9J6GSV2-F1
#
_entry.id   AF-A0A9J6GSV2-F1
#
_cell.length_a   1.000
_cell.length_b   1.000
_cell.length_c   1.000
_cell.angle_alpha   90.00
_cell.angle_beta   90.00
_cell.angle_gamma   90.00
#
_symmetry.space_group_name_H-M   'P 1'
#
loop_
_entity.id
_entity.type
_entity.pdbx_description
1 polymer ?
#
loop_
_entity_poly.entity_id
_entity_poly.type
_entity_poly.pdbx_seq_one_letter_code
_entity_poly.pdbx_strand_id
1 'polypeptide(L)'
;MQLPPPQEPPVHAERKFLVFERCLEKLLEHCLALCESCTFCRSCTHKFTVTSTQLEVVSLCSVAQRTTWDSQPNVGGNPSRNLLLASGIFLSGCFTAPVLRLLASVNMQIFMERTFYNYQRAYLVPAVNEVWHY
;
A
#
# COMPACT_ATOMS: atom_id res chain seq x y z
N MET A 1 -1.34 27.64 -28.86
CA MET A 1 -0.53 27.60 -27.62
C MET A 1 -0.60 26.19 -27.07
N GLN A 2 0.47 25.41 -27.16
CA GLN A 2 0.55 24.10 -26.50
C GLN A 2 0.70 24.34 -25.00
N LEU A 3 -0.17 23.73 -24.19
CA LEU A 3 0.04 23.67 -22.74
C LEU A 3 1.38 22.96 -22.48
N PRO A 4 2.19 23.46 -21.53
CA PRO A 4 3.40 22.76 -21.14
C PRO A 4 3.03 21.33 -20.68
N PRO A 5 3.91 20.34 -20.93
CA PRO A 5 3.68 18.99 -20.44
C PRO A 5 3.46 19.04 -18.92
N PRO A 6 2.54 18.23 -18.37
CA PRO A 6 2.30 18.19 -16.93
C PRO A 6 3.63 17.94 -16.23
N GLN A 7 4.04 18.88 -15.39
CA GLN A 7 5.28 18.77 -14.63
C GLN A 7 5.13 17.63 -13.62
N GLU A 8 6.09 16.71 -13.63
CA GLU A 8 6.16 15.66 -12.62
C GLU A 8 6.25 16.29 -11.23
N PRO A 9 5.56 15.72 -10.22
CA PRO A 9 5.65 16.24 -8.87
C PRO A 9 7.10 16.13 -8.37
N PRO A 10 7.58 17.08 -7.54
CA PRO A 10 8.89 16.94 -6.96
C PRO A 10 8.95 15.68 -6.08
N VAL A 11 10.10 15.00 -6.07
CA VAL A 11 10.31 13.67 -5.45
C VAL A 11 9.78 13.57 -4.01
N HIS A 12 9.90 14.64 -3.23
CA HIS A 12 9.40 14.68 -1.84
C HIS A 12 7.86 14.71 -1.76
N ALA A 13 7.19 15.32 -2.75
CA ALA A 13 5.74 15.44 -2.82
C ALA A 13 5.07 14.23 -3.50
N GLU A 14 5.83 13.36 -4.15
CA GLU A 14 5.31 12.11 -4.70
C GLU A 14 4.89 11.16 -3.57
N ARG A 15 3.69 10.57 -3.69
CA ARG A 15 3.19 9.58 -2.72
C ARG A 15 3.97 8.29 -2.85
N LYS A 16 4.45 7.78 -1.72
CA LYS A 16 5.24 6.55 -1.66
C LYS A 16 4.42 5.44 -1.03
N PHE A 17 4.47 4.27 -1.64
CA PHE A 17 3.78 3.08 -1.18
C PHE A 17 4.81 2.00 -0.92
N LEU A 18 4.67 1.30 0.19
CA LEU A 18 5.32 0.01 0.34
C LEU A 18 4.54 -1.01 -0.49
N VAL A 19 5.25 -1.96 -1.11
CA VAL A 19 4.66 -3.03 -1.93
C VAL A 19 5.26 -4.35 -1.48
N PHE A 20 4.43 -5.39 -1.29
CA PHE A 20 4.96 -6.72 -1.01
C PHE A 20 5.61 -7.28 -2.28
N GLU A 21 6.74 -7.96 -2.15
CA GLU A 21 7.48 -8.54 -3.28
C GLU A 21 6.57 -9.36 -4.21
N ARG A 22 5.83 -10.33 -3.65
CA ARG A 22 4.84 -11.12 -4.41
C ARG A 22 3.75 -10.30 -5.11
N CYS A 23 3.42 -9.12 -4.59
CA CYS A 23 2.47 -8.22 -5.24
C CYS A 23 3.15 -7.46 -6.38
N LEU A 24 4.40 -7.04 -6.19
CA LEU A 24 5.20 -6.43 -7.25
C LEU A 24 5.42 -7.41 -8.41
N GLU A 25 5.76 -8.66 -8.12
CA GLU A 25 5.89 -9.73 -9.12
C GLU A 25 4.61 -9.88 -9.95
N LYS A 26 3.45 -10.00 -9.29
CA LYS A 26 2.14 -10.07 -9.97
C LYS A 26 1.87 -8.86 -10.86
N LEU A 27 2.31 -7.66 -10.44
CA LEU A 27 2.17 -6.46 -11.27
C LEU A 27 3.01 -6.59 -12.54
N LEU A 28 4.26 -7.02 -12.40
CA LEU A 28 5.19 -7.18 -13.53
C LEU A 28 4.71 -8.27 -14.49
N GLU A 29 4.28 -9.42 -13.97
CA GLU A 29 3.67 -10.50 -14.76
C GLU A 29 2.45 -10.00 -15.54
N HIS A 30 1.57 -9.21 -14.88
CA HIS A 30 0.40 -8.65 -15.54
C HIS A 30 0.77 -7.67 -16.66
N CYS A 31 1.73 -6.78 -16.43
CA CYS A 31 2.22 -5.86 -17.45
C CYS A 31 2.83 -6.60 -18.65
N LEU A 32 3.62 -7.65 -18.40
CA LEU A 32 4.24 -8.46 -19.46
C LEU A 32 3.19 -9.26 -20.25
N ALA A 33 2.21 -9.87 -19.58
CA ALA A 33 1.13 -10.62 -20.22
C ALA A 33 0.20 -9.72 -21.06
N LEU A 34 -0.04 -8.48 -20.61
CA LEU A 34 -0.75 -7.47 -21.41
C LEU A 34 0.06 -7.04 -22.64
N CYS A 35 1.38 -6.98 -22.57
CA CYS A 35 2.19 -6.64 -23.75
C CYS A 35 2.12 -7.71 -24.86
N GLU A 36 1.99 -8.99 -24.51
CA GLU A 36 1.87 -10.08 -25.50
C GLU A 36 0.47 -10.21 -26.10
N SER A 37 -0.58 -10.10 -25.28
CA SER A 37 -1.97 -10.31 -25.72
C SER A 37 -2.68 -9.02 -26.18
N CYS A 38 -2.13 -7.85 -25.83
CA CYS A 38 -2.78 -6.55 -25.97
C CYS A 38 -1.92 -5.56 -26.79
N THR A 39 -1.28 -6.03 -27.86
CA THR A 39 -0.58 -5.18 -28.84
C THR A 39 -1.47 -4.06 -29.40
N PHE A 40 -2.80 -4.20 -29.30
CA PHE A 40 -3.81 -3.24 -29.77
C PHE A 40 -4.43 -2.36 -28.65
N CYS A 41 -4.23 -2.66 -27.36
CA CYS A 41 -4.81 -1.86 -26.29
C CYS A 41 -3.92 -0.62 -26.05
N ARG A 42 -4.08 0.36 -26.94
CA ARG A 42 -3.39 1.67 -26.91
C ARG A 42 -3.72 2.50 -25.66
N SER A 43 -4.75 2.14 -24.91
CA SER A 43 -5.12 2.80 -23.66
C SER A 43 -5.74 1.83 -22.65
N CYS A 44 -5.03 1.58 -21.56
CA CYS A 44 -5.59 1.04 -20.33
C CYS A 44 -5.97 2.22 -19.43
N THR A 45 -7.17 2.20 -18.87
CA THR A 45 -7.59 3.17 -17.85
C THR A 45 -7.32 2.57 -16.48
N HIS A 46 -6.59 3.29 -15.63
CA HIS A 46 -6.28 2.85 -14.28
C HIS A 46 -6.99 3.73 -13.26
N LYS A 47 -7.71 3.10 -12.33
CA LYS A 47 -8.31 3.76 -11.18
C LYS A 47 -7.53 3.36 -9.92
N PHE A 48 -6.95 4.34 -9.27
CA PHE A 48 -6.19 4.17 -8.04
C PHE A 48 -7.09 4.46 -6.83
N THR A 49 -7.17 3.50 -5.90
CA THR A 49 -7.90 3.65 -4.64
C THR A 49 -6.93 3.39 -3.49
N VAL A 50 -6.85 4.31 -2.53
CA VAL A 50 -5.99 4.17 -1.35
C VAL A 50 -6.84 3.97 -0.12
N THR A 51 -6.60 2.88 0.60
CA THR A 51 -7.26 2.59 1.88
C THR A 51 -6.18 2.30 2.92
N SER A 52 -5.99 3.23 3.86
CA SER A 52 -4.93 3.13 4.88
C SER A 52 -3.54 2.96 4.23
N THR A 53 -2.86 1.83 4.42
CA THR A 53 -1.57 1.53 3.76
C THR A 53 -1.70 0.88 2.38
N GLN A 54 -2.90 0.41 2.01
CA GLN A 54 -3.11 -0.34 0.77
C GLN A 54 -3.36 0.59 -0.40
N LEU A 55 -2.70 0.29 -1.51
CA LEU A 55 -3.02 0.80 -2.83
C LEU A 55 -3.68 -0.31 -3.63
N GLU A 56 -4.91 -0.07 -4.05
CA GLU A 56 -5.64 -0.87 -5.02
C GLU A 56 -5.61 -0.15 -6.37
N VAL A 57 -5.28 -0.88 -7.44
CA VAL A 57 -5.31 -0.40 -8.81
C VAL A 57 -6.26 -1.26 -9.61
N VAL A 58 -7.37 -0.67 -10.04
CA VAL A 58 -8.32 -1.31 -10.96
C VAL A 58 -7.97 -0.87 -12.38
N SER A 59 -7.64 -1.83 -13.23
CA SER A 59 -7.31 -1.61 -14.63
C SER A 59 -8.45 -2.07 -15.52
N LEU A 60 -8.82 -1.21 -16.47
CA LEU A 60 -9.82 -1.47 -17.49
C LEU A 60 -9.14 -1.32 -18.86
N CYS A 61 -9.12 -2.41 -19.63
CA CYS A 61 -8.67 -2.39 -21.02
C CYS A 61 -9.87 -2.57 -21.94
N SER A 62 -9.81 -1.96 -23.13
CA SER A 62 -10.86 -2.07 -24.14
C SER A 62 -11.03 -3.49 -24.69
N VAL A 63 -10.00 -4.33 -24.59
CA VAL A 63 -9.97 -5.70 -25.12
C VAL A 63 -9.93 -6.76 -24.01
N ALA A 64 -9.45 -6.42 -22.81
CA ALA A 64 -9.27 -7.36 -21.70
C ALA A 64 -10.24 -7.11 -20.54
N GLN A 65 -10.48 -8.16 -19.75
CA GLN A 65 -11.35 -8.14 -18.58
C GLN A 65 -10.80 -7.21 -17.49
N ARG A 66 -11.69 -6.61 -16.69
CA ARG A 66 -11.34 -5.80 -15.51
C ARG A 66 -10.38 -6.58 -14.60
N THR A 67 -9.19 -6.03 -14.35
CA THR A 67 -8.23 -6.59 -13.41
C THR A 67 -8.03 -5.68 -12.22
N THR A 68 -7.75 -6.28 -11.07
CA THR A 68 -7.45 -5.57 -9.83
C THR A 68 -6.10 -6.02 -9.33
N TRP A 69 -5.27 -5.06 -8.95
CA TRP A 69 -3.98 -5.28 -8.33
C TRP A 69 -3.93 -4.58 -6.98
N ASP A 70 -3.33 -5.24 -5.98
CA ASP A 70 -3.18 -4.73 -4.62
C ASP A 70 -1.71 -4.68 -4.22
N SER A 71 -1.27 -3.59 -3.60
CA SER A 71 0.11 -3.42 -3.11
C SER A 71 0.49 -4.38 -1.96
N GLN A 72 -0.51 -5.03 -1.39
CA GLN A 72 -0.39 -5.94 -0.26
C GLN A 72 -1.58 -6.90 -0.20
N PRO A 73 -1.42 -8.06 0.46
CA PRO A 73 -2.55 -8.91 0.76
C PRO A 73 -3.46 -8.33 1.85
N ASN A 74 -4.71 -8.76 1.83
CA ASN A 74 -5.67 -8.53 2.90
C ASN A 74 -5.80 -9.78 3.79
N VAL A 75 -5.77 -9.57 5.10
CA VAL A 75 -5.94 -10.62 6.12
C VAL A 75 -7.13 -10.22 7.00
N GLY A 76 -8.18 -11.03 7.00
CA GLY A 76 -9.40 -10.74 7.78
C GLY A 76 -10.03 -9.39 7.43
N GLY A 77 -10.03 -9.02 6.13
CA GLY A 77 -10.55 -7.73 5.65
C GLY A 77 -9.66 -6.52 5.96
N ASN A 78 -8.50 -6.72 6.57
CA ASN A 78 -7.56 -5.66 6.92
C ASN A 78 -6.31 -5.70 6.02
N PRO A 79 -5.78 -4.53 5.62
CA PRO A 79 -4.49 -4.45 4.96
C PRO A 79 -3.38 -5.05 5.83
N SER A 80 -2.74 -6.13 5.38
CA SER A 80 -1.79 -6.91 6.21
C SER A 80 -0.65 -6.06 6.78
N ARG A 81 -0.20 -5.06 6.02
CA ARG A 81 0.89 -4.16 6.41
C ARG A 81 0.56 -3.34 7.64
N ASN A 82 -0.72 -3.06 7.92
CA ASN A 82 -1.11 -2.32 9.11
C ASN A 82 -0.72 -3.07 10.38
N LEU A 83 -1.03 -4.37 10.44
CA LEU A 83 -0.64 -5.21 11.57
C LEU A 83 0.88 -5.32 11.68
N LEU A 84 1.59 -5.53 10.56
CA LEU A 84 3.06 -5.66 10.56
C LEU A 84 3.76 -4.39 11.02
N LEU A 85 3.37 -3.22 10.50
CA LEU A 85 3.94 -1.93 10.90
C LEU A 85 3.61 -1.59 12.35
N ALA A 86 2.36 -1.84 12.79
CA ALA A 86 1.99 -1.64 14.19
C ALA A 86 2.80 -2.56 15.13
N SER A 87 2.98 -3.82 14.75
CA SER A 87 3.82 -4.79 15.48
C SER A 87 5.26 -4.31 15.54
N GLY A 88 5.83 -3.89 14.41
CA GLY A 88 7.21 -3.41 14.34
C GLY A 88 7.46 -2.21 15.26
N ILE A 89 6.57 -1.20 15.24
CA ILE A 89 6.66 -0.03 16.12
C ILE A 89 6.54 -0.42 17.60
N PHE A 90 5.57 -1.27 17.92
CA PHE A 90 5.26 -1.65 19.30
C PHE A 90 6.37 -2.52 19.90
N LEU A 91 6.81 -3.55 19.19
CA LEU A 91 7.79 -4.52 19.67
C LEU A 91 9.22 -3.94 19.70
N SER A 92 9.53 -2.94 18.87
CA SER A 92 10.81 -2.25 18.93
C SER A 92 10.92 -1.25 20.10
N GLY A 93 9.83 -1.03 20.85
CA GLY A 93 9.78 -0.02 21.90
C GLY A 93 9.87 1.42 21.38
N CYS A 94 9.63 1.65 20.09
CA CYS A 94 9.69 2.98 19.50
C CYS A 94 8.45 3.81 19.86
N PHE A 95 8.64 5.12 20.01
CA PHE A 95 7.53 6.04 20.14
C PHE A 95 6.74 6.13 18.82
N THR A 96 5.44 5.83 18.88
CA THR A 96 4.56 5.78 17.70
C THR A 96 4.50 7.12 16.97
N ALA A 97 4.22 8.22 17.66
CA ALA A 97 3.99 9.50 17.02
C ALA A 97 5.22 10.04 16.25
N PRO A 98 6.46 9.99 16.79
CA PRO A 98 7.67 10.29 16.02
C PRO A 98 7.84 9.42 14.76
N VAL A 99 7.61 8.11 14.85
CA VAL A 99 7.76 7.20 13.69
C VAL A 99 6.75 7.55 12.60
N LEU A 100 5.48 7.75 12.96
CA LEU A 100 4.46 8.12 11.98
C LEU A 100 4.73 9.50 11.35
N ARG A 101 5.22 10.47 12.13
CA ARG A 101 5.63 11.78 11.59
C ARG A 101 6.80 11.66 10.61
N LEU A 102 7.78 10.81 10.90
CA LEU A 102 8.92 10.58 10.01
C LEU A 102 8.49 9.96 8.68
N LEU A 103 7.61 8.96 8.71
CA LEU A 103 7.12 8.33 7.48
C LEU A 103 6.22 9.30 6.69
N ALA A 104 5.42 10.11 7.38
CA ALA A 104 4.59 11.15 6.76
C ALA A 104 5.43 12.27 6.12
N SER A 105 6.57 12.65 6.71
CA SER A 105 7.42 13.73 6.18
C SER A 105 8.07 13.38 4.83
N VAL A 106 8.20 12.10 4.51
CA VAL A 106 8.64 11.60 3.19
C VAL A 106 7.47 11.27 2.25
N ASN A 107 6.24 11.62 2.63
CA ASN A 107 4.99 11.34 1.94
C ASN A 107 4.71 9.84 1.70
N MET A 108 5.10 9.00 2.66
CA MET A 108 4.75 7.59 2.65
C MET A 108 3.29 7.40 3.10
N GLN A 109 2.54 6.56 2.37
CA GLN A 109 1.19 6.20 2.74
C GLN A 109 1.20 5.21 3.90
N ILE A 110 0.83 5.71 5.08
CA ILE A 110 0.81 4.99 6.35
C ILE A 110 -0.57 5.07 7.00
N PHE A 111 -0.82 4.24 8.00
CA PHE A 111 -2.03 4.35 8.81
C PHE A 111 -1.97 5.54 9.78
N MET A 112 -3.12 5.96 10.27
CA MET A 112 -3.24 7.01 11.30
C MET A 112 -2.88 6.47 12.68
N GLU A 113 -2.46 7.33 13.60
CA GLU A 113 -2.11 6.95 14.98
C GLU A 113 -3.27 6.24 15.71
N ARG A 114 -4.52 6.66 15.48
CA ARG A 114 -5.71 5.93 15.97
C ARG A 114 -5.72 4.46 15.55
N THR A 115 -5.30 4.18 14.32
CA THR A 115 -5.23 2.82 13.78
C THR A 115 -4.19 2.01 14.56
N PHE A 116 -3.01 2.58 14.84
CA PHE A 116 -2.01 1.93 15.70
C PHE A 116 -2.59 1.48 17.04
N TYR A 117 -3.23 2.38 17.79
CA TYR A 117 -3.78 2.03 19.11
C TYR A 117 -4.89 0.99 19.02
N ASN A 118 -5.67 0.97 17.94
CA ASN A 118 -6.64 -0.09 17.69
C ASN A 118 -5.94 -1.45 17.51
N TYR A 119 -4.89 -1.51 16.70
CA TYR A 119 -4.11 -2.75 16.52
C TYR A 119 -3.41 -3.18 17.81
N GLN A 120 -2.83 -2.22 18.54
CA GLN A 120 -2.17 -2.48 19.82
C GLN A 120 -3.13 -3.13 20.82
N ARG A 121 -4.33 -2.57 20.99
CA ARG A 121 -5.33 -3.10 21.92
C ARG A 121 -5.93 -4.43 21.47
N ALA A 122 -6.18 -4.59 20.17
CA ALA A 122 -6.89 -5.75 19.63
C ALA A 122 -5.98 -6.98 19.42
N TYR A 123 -4.70 -6.77 19.07
CA TYR A 123 -3.80 -7.86 18.65
C TYR A 123 -2.48 -7.88 19.42
N LEU A 124 -1.82 -6.73 19.58
CA LEU A 124 -0.42 -6.73 20.03
C LEU A 124 -0.28 -6.96 21.53
N VAL A 125 -1.06 -6.27 22.36
CA VAL A 125 -1.06 -6.48 23.82
C VAL A 125 -1.55 -7.90 24.16
N PRO A 126 -2.66 -8.41 23.59
CA PRO A 126 -3.05 -9.80 23.78
C PRO A 126 -1.95 -10.80 23.42
N ALA A 127 -1.30 -10.64 22.25
CA ALA A 127 -0.23 -11.53 21.82
C ALA A 127 0.99 -11.52 22.77
N VAL A 128 1.36 -10.35 23.29
CA VAL A 128 2.43 -10.25 24.29
C VAL A 128 2.02 -10.93 25.61
N ASN A 129 0.82 -10.67 26.10
CA ASN A 129 0.34 -11.30 27.35
C ASN A 129 0.26 -12.82 27.22
N GLU A 130 -0.13 -13.34 26.05
CA GLU A 130 -0.16 -14.78 25.77
C GLU A 130 1.23 -15.42 25.87
N VAL A 131 2.24 -14.79 25.27
CA VAL A 131 3.63 -15.31 25.26
C VAL A 131 4.30 -15.20 26.63
N TRP A 132 4.06 -14.10 27.35
CA TRP A 132 4.77 -13.79 28.59
C TRP A 132 3.97 -14.12 29.86
N HIS A 133 2.75 -14.65 29.73
CA HIS A 133 1.87 -15.03 30.83
C HIS A 133 1.69 -13.93 31.90
N TYR A 134 1.56 -12.68 31.46
CA TYR A 134 1.16 -11.55 32.30
C TYR A 134 -0.34 -11.53 32.56
#